data_AF-A0A9D8X7T9-F1
#
_entry.id   AF-A0A9D8X7T9-F1
#
_cell.length_a   1.000
_cell.length_b   1.000
_cell.length_c   1.000
_cell.angle_alpha   90.00
_cell.angle_beta   90.00
_cell.angle_gamma   90.00
#
_symmetry.space_group_name_H-M   'P 1'
#
loop_
_entity.id
_entity.type
_entity.pdbx_description
1 polymer ?
#
loop_
_entity_poly.entity_id
_entity_poly.type
_entity_poly.pdbx_seq_one_letter_code
_entity_poly.pdbx_strand_id
1 'polypeptide(L)'
;NEDGTVTELIPDCIAVVNPKRPSGNYPFSELAGVGVVFKLLCALTGSTDKVLDLYGDLVAIGTIADIMPLINENRAIVVVGIKKIKEHISVGLKALLTASGNEKEISSSVIAYTISPRLNAAGRIGDPKTSISLLLERDYATAMEIATSLCEENRKRQQLESEIFKDVEKMIEECGLNDKILVFASDNWHHGVIGIVASRIIEIYGKPCILLCGDGENMKGSARSVKGISIFELLQKTSSSLLKYGGHEMAAGLSLSRDKYDDFRNEIIEYSNKTITDKMLIPVIEAECELPFERLTLQTYDVIRMLEPFGTGNATPLFIVKNLTVSDIEPIGCGHHVKMRVSKKDSQLEPVTMLMFNTEFNGLNCVKGDEIDVVCALSDNVFNGKRSLSVNIKKFKLSTSIESKDKVNKLFYDNFRKNGKVIDDIVLTRDHVAAVFKKIRKQSSETEEYNSYSFARRISNESGLDINYARFMLSLDILNELNLISYSGSDQIKITYHNSFEKVDLQNSATWSIVHK
;
A
#
# COMPACT_ATOMS: atom_id res chain seq x y z
N ASN A 1 -1.07 26.18 27.72
CA ASN A 1 -0.98 27.55 28.30
C ASN A 1 0.29 28.22 27.78
N GLU A 2 0.56 29.48 28.15
CA GLU A 2 1.73 30.28 27.70
C GLU A 2 3.11 29.69 28.05
N ASP A 3 3.17 28.57 28.76
CA ASP A 3 4.36 27.80 29.12
C ASP A 3 4.59 26.55 28.24
N GLY A 4 3.77 26.34 27.21
CA GLY A 4 3.87 25.19 26.31
C GLY A 4 3.42 23.85 26.91
N THR A 5 2.93 23.83 28.16
CA THR A 5 2.31 22.62 28.70
C THR A 5 0.87 22.51 28.22
N VAL A 6 0.57 21.38 27.58
CA VAL A 6 -0.80 20.97 27.24
C VAL A 6 -1.42 20.39 28.49
N THR A 7 -2.01 21.22 29.35
CA THR A 7 -2.93 20.74 30.39
C THR A 7 -4.18 20.22 29.70
N GLU A 8 -4.38 18.91 29.74
CA GLU A 8 -5.60 18.25 29.27
C GLU A 8 -6.80 18.86 30.03
N LEU A 9 -7.67 19.56 29.31
CA LEU A 9 -8.93 20.09 29.87
C LEU A 9 -9.84 18.92 30.18
N ILE A 10 -9.84 18.46 31.44
CA ILE A 10 -10.77 17.45 31.93
C ILE A 10 -12.18 18.07 31.95
N PRO A 11 -13.19 17.45 31.30
CA PRO A 11 -14.56 17.94 31.32
C PRO A 11 -15.13 18.08 32.73
N ASP A 12 -16.03 19.05 32.93
CA ASP A 12 -16.78 19.21 34.17
C ASP A 12 -17.83 18.09 34.31
N CYS A 13 -17.45 17.01 34.99
CA CYS A 13 -18.28 15.84 35.20
C CYS A 13 -17.91 15.09 36.50
N ILE A 14 -18.77 14.14 36.91
CA ILE A 14 -18.58 13.36 38.15
C ILE A 14 -17.29 12.52 38.09
N ALA A 15 -16.98 11.92 36.95
CA ALA A 15 -15.78 11.10 36.78
C ALA A 15 -15.36 11.00 35.31
N VAL A 16 -14.05 11.03 35.09
CA VAL A 16 -13.40 10.70 33.80
C VAL A 16 -12.51 9.49 33.99
N VAL A 17 -12.85 8.41 33.28
CA VAL A 17 -12.05 7.19 33.20
C VAL A 17 -11.31 7.19 31.88
N ASN A 18 -10.01 7.49 31.93
CA ASN A 18 -9.13 7.47 30.76
C ASN A 18 -7.74 6.95 31.20
N PRO A 19 -7.25 5.85 30.61
CA PRO A 19 -5.95 5.27 30.98
C PRO A 19 -4.76 6.15 30.59
N LYS A 20 -4.96 7.17 29.75
CA LYS A 20 -3.92 8.13 29.31
C LYS A 20 -3.81 9.37 30.20
N ARG A 21 -4.58 9.45 31.29
CA ARG A 21 -4.52 10.60 32.21
C ARG A 21 -3.10 10.73 32.79
N PRO A 22 -2.44 11.90 32.71
CA PRO A 22 -1.09 12.09 33.25
C PRO A 22 -0.97 11.80 34.75
N SER A 23 -2.06 12.04 35.50
CA SER A 23 -2.13 11.76 36.94
C SER A 23 -2.54 10.31 37.28
N GLY A 24 -2.77 9.46 36.27
CA GLY A 24 -3.23 8.09 36.45
C GLY A 24 -2.08 7.11 36.64
N ASN A 25 -2.28 6.11 37.50
CA ASN A 25 -1.32 5.01 37.72
C ASN A 25 -1.75 3.71 37.02
N TYR A 26 -2.61 3.80 35.99
CA TYR A 26 -3.07 2.62 35.28
C TYR A 26 -1.91 2.05 34.44
N PRO A 27 -1.57 0.75 34.57
CA PRO A 27 -0.31 0.21 34.04
C PRO A 27 -0.29 0.08 32.51
N PHE A 28 -1.44 0.22 31.83
CA PHE A 28 -1.53 0.06 30.38
C PHE A 28 -2.34 1.18 29.72
N SER A 29 -1.65 2.19 29.21
CA SER A 29 -2.25 3.40 28.61
C SER A 29 -2.96 3.18 27.27
N GLU A 30 -2.67 2.09 26.56
CA GLU A 30 -3.13 1.82 25.19
C GLU A 30 -4.44 1.03 25.11
N LEU A 31 -5.21 0.99 26.20
CA LEU A 31 -6.50 0.31 26.21
C LEU A 31 -7.48 0.99 25.24
N ALA A 32 -8.12 0.21 24.38
CA ALA A 32 -9.16 0.72 23.47
C ALA A 32 -10.33 1.34 24.24
N GLY A 33 -11.10 2.24 23.61
CA GLY A 33 -12.30 2.80 24.24
C GLY A 33 -13.29 1.71 24.70
N VAL A 34 -13.48 0.67 23.89
CA VAL A 34 -14.28 -0.52 24.27
C VAL A 34 -13.65 -1.31 25.43
N GLY A 35 -12.32 -1.30 25.54
CA GLY A 35 -11.58 -1.91 26.65
C GLY A 35 -11.80 -1.15 27.96
N VAL A 36 -11.88 0.18 27.92
CA VAL A 36 -12.25 1.00 29.11
C VAL A 36 -13.66 0.66 29.58
N VAL A 37 -14.62 0.55 28.66
CA VAL A 37 -15.99 0.10 28.97
C VAL A 37 -16.00 -1.32 29.55
N PHE A 38 -15.23 -2.23 28.97
CA PHE A 38 -15.06 -3.58 29.50
C PHE A 38 -14.55 -3.59 30.94
N LYS A 39 -13.55 -2.76 31.28
CA LYS A 39 -13.04 -2.63 32.65
C LYS A 39 -14.07 -2.07 33.61
N LEU A 40 -14.87 -1.11 33.17
CA LEU A 40 -16.00 -0.60 33.96
C LEU A 40 -17.01 -1.72 34.25
N LEU A 41 -17.39 -2.51 33.26
CA LEU A 41 -18.28 -3.66 33.46
C LEU A 41 -17.67 -4.70 34.39
N CYS A 42 -16.35 -4.97 34.30
CA CYS A 42 -15.66 -5.86 35.24
C CYS A 42 -15.76 -5.34 36.68
N ALA A 43 -15.58 -4.03 36.88
CA ALA A 43 -15.69 -3.41 38.20
C ALA A 43 -17.12 -3.46 38.75
N LEU A 44 -18.13 -3.23 37.91
CA LEU A 44 -19.55 -3.28 38.30
C LEU A 44 -20.03 -4.70 38.61
N THR A 45 -19.54 -5.69 37.88
CA THR A 45 -19.95 -7.10 38.05
C THR A 45 -19.10 -7.87 39.07
N GLY A 46 -17.91 -7.36 39.38
CA GLY A 46 -16.91 -8.07 40.20
C GLY A 46 -16.31 -9.30 39.54
N SER A 47 -16.55 -9.55 38.24
CA SER A 47 -16.09 -10.76 37.54
C SER A 47 -15.70 -10.46 36.10
N THR A 48 -14.40 -10.54 35.81
CA THR A 48 -13.88 -10.41 34.44
C THR A 48 -14.35 -11.54 33.53
N ASP A 49 -14.35 -12.78 34.03
CA ASP A 49 -14.79 -13.96 33.26
C ASP A 49 -16.23 -13.81 32.79
N LYS A 50 -17.13 -13.38 33.69
CA LYS A 50 -18.55 -13.15 33.34
C LYS A 50 -18.71 -12.09 32.25
N VAL A 51 -17.91 -11.02 32.28
CA VAL A 51 -17.97 -9.96 31.26
C VAL A 51 -17.39 -10.45 29.93
N LEU A 52 -16.31 -11.23 29.94
CA LEU A 52 -15.76 -11.87 28.74
C LEU A 52 -16.75 -12.87 28.12
N ASP A 53 -17.45 -13.64 28.96
CA ASP A 53 -18.48 -14.59 28.52
C ASP A 53 -19.69 -13.89 27.90
N LEU A 54 -19.99 -12.65 28.29
CA LEU A 54 -21.12 -11.91 27.74
C LEU A 54 -20.72 -11.06 26.52
N TYR A 55 -19.53 -10.45 26.53
CA TYR A 55 -19.18 -9.37 25.61
C TYR A 55 -17.79 -9.51 24.96
N GLY A 56 -17.04 -10.59 25.22
CA GLY A 56 -15.65 -10.74 24.78
C GLY A 56 -15.45 -10.61 23.27
N ASP A 57 -16.44 -11.02 22.48
CA ASP A 57 -16.46 -10.83 21.02
C ASP A 57 -16.53 -9.35 20.62
N LEU A 58 -17.45 -8.58 21.21
CA LEU A 58 -17.62 -7.15 20.95
C LEU A 58 -16.39 -6.35 21.37
N VAL A 59 -15.81 -6.67 22.53
CA VAL A 59 -14.60 -5.99 23.03
C VAL A 59 -13.41 -6.29 22.13
N ALA A 60 -13.25 -7.53 21.66
CA ALA A 60 -12.20 -7.86 20.70
C ALA A 60 -12.38 -7.15 19.35
N ILE A 61 -13.60 -7.14 18.80
CA ILE A 61 -13.90 -6.46 17.53
C ILE A 61 -13.64 -4.97 17.65
N GLY A 62 -14.12 -4.31 18.72
CA GLY A 62 -13.88 -2.89 18.93
C GLY A 62 -12.40 -2.57 19.12
N THR A 63 -11.64 -3.42 19.82
CA THR A 63 -10.19 -3.23 20.02
C THR A 63 -9.43 -3.30 18.69
N ILE A 64 -9.77 -4.27 17.83
CA ILE A 64 -9.17 -4.39 16.49
C ILE A 64 -9.63 -3.27 15.55
N ALA A 65 -10.91 -2.91 15.59
CA ALA A 65 -11.49 -1.87 14.74
C ALA A 65 -10.91 -0.48 15.03
N ASP A 66 -10.49 -0.23 16.27
CA ASP A 66 -9.84 1.00 16.72
C ASP A 66 -8.32 1.00 16.45
N ILE A 67 -7.79 -0.03 15.79
CA ILE A 67 -6.38 -0.15 15.38
C ILE A 67 -5.42 -0.07 16.60
N MET A 68 -5.91 -0.46 17.78
CA MET A 68 -5.12 -0.38 19.02
C MET A 68 -3.99 -1.42 19.05
N PRO A 69 -2.85 -1.11 19.70
CA PRO A 69 -1.75 -2.06 19.85
C PRO A 69 -2.20 -3.38 20.49
N LEU A 70 -2.00 -4.51 19.79
CA LEU A 70 -2.32 -5.87 20.21
C LEU A 70 -1.21 -6.46 21.09
N ILE A 71 -0.89 -5.73 22.15
CA ILE A 71 0.05 -6.10 23.20
C ILE A 71 -0.68 -6.13 24.55
N ASN A 72 -0.07 -6.77 25.55
CA ASN A 72 -0.56 -6.78 26.94
C ASN A 72 -2.07 -7.05 27.06
N GLU A 73 -2.85 -6.17 27.68
CA GLU A 73 -4.29 -6.38 27.95
C GLU A 73 -5.13 -6.47 26.67
N ASN A 74 -4.86 -5.61 25.68
CA ASN A 74 -5.56 -5.67 24.38
C ASN A 74 -5.32 -7.03 23.72
N ARG A 75 -4.10 -7.56 23.78
CA ARG A 75 -3.77 -8.89 23.26
C ARG A 75 -4.58 -9.98 23.97
N ALA A 76 -4.63 -9.95 25.30
CA ALA A 76 -5.37 -10.94 26.09
C ALA A 76 -6.87 -10.92 25.75
N ILE A 77 -7.47 -9.72 25.72
CA ILE A 77 -8.87 -9.50 25.33
C ILE A 77 -9.14 -10.05 23.93
N VAL A 78 -8.29 -9.72 22.96
CA VAL A 78 -8.48 -10.15 21.56
C VAL A 78 -8.31 -11.65 21.40
N VAL A 79 -7.34 -12.29 22.08
CA VAL A 79 -7.17 -13.74 22.06
C VAL A 79 -8.43 -14.45 22.56
N VAL A 80 -8.95 -14.03 23.72
CA VAL A 80 -10.16 -14.63 24.31
C VAL A 80 -11.39 -14.35 23.43
N GLY A 81 -11.55 -13.12 22.94
CA GLY A 81 -12.67 -12.75 22.08
C GLY A 81 -12.68 -13.47 20.74
N ILE A 82 -11.54 -13.63 20.08
CA ILE A 82 -11.45 -14.44 18.84
C ILE A 82 -11.81 -15.90 19.12
N LYS A 83 -11.31 -16.49 20.22
CA LYS A 83 -11.66 -17.85 20.62
C LYS A 83 -13.17 -17.98 20.82
N LYS A 84 -13.78 -17.03 21.54
CA LYS A 84 -15.22 -16.97 21.77
C LYS A 84 -16.01 -16.89 20.46
N ILE A 85 -15.61 -16.05 19.50
CA ILE A 85 -16.27 -15.93 18.19
C ILE A 85 -16.22 -17.27 17.44
N LYS A 86 -15.10 -18.00 17.50
CA LYS A 86 -14.95 -19.31 16.85
C LYS A 86 -15.85 -20.37 17.46
N GLU A 87 -16.00 -20.37 18.78
CA GLU A 87 -16.82 -21.34 19.52
C GLU A 87 -18.32 -21.00 19.44
N HIS A 88 -18.67 -19.72 19.55
CA HIS A 88 -20.03 -19.21 19.66
C HIS A 88 -20.20 -17.87 18.92
N ILE A 89 -20.28 -17.95 17.59
CA ILE A 89 -20.50 -16.76 16.76
C ILE A 89 -21.91 -16.19 16.98
N SER A 90 -22.01 -14.87 17.18
CA SER A 90 -23.30 -14.18 17.29
C SER A 90 -24.03 -14.11 15.95
N VAL A 91 -25.36 -13.99 16.00
CA VAL A 91 -26.23 -13.97 14.82
C VAL A 91 -25.84 -12.86 13.85
N GLY A 92 -25.64 -11.64 14.37
CA GLY A 92 -25.20 -10.49 13.57
C GLY A 92 -23.85 -10.70 12.87
N LEU A 93 -22.85 -11.24 13.57
CA LEU A 93 -21.53 -11.50 12.97
C LEU A 93 -21.57 -12.61 11.93
N LYS A 94 -22.34 -13.67 12.20
CA LYS A 94 -22.54 -14.76 11.24
C LYS A 94 -23.20 -14.26 9.96
N ALA A 95 -24.23 -13.43 10.10
CA ALA A 95 -24.92 -12.80 8.98
C ALA A 95 -23.96 -11.90 8.17
N LEU A 96 -23.16 -11.08 8.86
CA LEU A 96 -22.19 -10.20 8.20
C LEU A 96 -21.09 -10.95 7.44
N LEU A 97 -20.56 -12.05 8.01
CA LEU A 97 -19.60 -12.90 7.31
C LEU A 97 -20.21 -13.54 6.07
N THR A 98 -21.43 -14.06 6.20
CA THR A 98 -22.16 -14.68 5.09
C THR A 98 -22.43 -13.66 3.98
N ALA A 99 -22.98 -12.50 4.31
CA ALA A 99 -23.24 -11.41 3.36
C ALA A 99 -21.95 -10.85 2.73
N SER A 100 -20.82 -10.96 3.43
CA SER A 100 -19.51 -10.54 2.90
C SER A 100 -18.90 -11.51 1.88
N GLY A 101 -19.42 -12.75 1.80
CA GLY A 101 -18.83 -13.83 1.01
C GLY A 101 -17.48 -14.32 1.54
N ASN A 102 -17.15 -14.04 2.81
CA ASN A 102 -15.89 -14.46 3.40
C ASN A 102 -16.02 -15.86 4.01
N GLU A 103 -15.35 -16.83 3.40
CA GLU A 103 -15.30 -18.23 3.83
C GLU A 103 -14.09 -18.54 4.73
N LYS A 104 -13.23 -17.55 5.01
CA LYS A 104 -12.03 -17.73 5.82
C LYS A 104 -12.36 -17.86 7.30
N GLU A 105 -11.50 -18.60 8.01
CA GLU A 105 -11.54 -18.71 9.45
C GLU A 105 -11.35 -17.33 10.12
N ILE A 106 -12.09 -17.08 11.20
CA ILE A 106 -11.98 -15.82 11.96
C ILE A 106 -10.58 -15.65 12.53
N SER A 107 -10.01 -14.48 12.26
CA SER A 107 -8.70 -14.02 12.73
C SER A 107 -8.76 -12.51 12.96
N SER A 108 -7.73 -11.94 13.58
CA SER A 108 -7.61 -10.48 13.70
C SER A 108 -7.63 -9.79 12.34
N SER A 109 -7.02 -10.40 11.31
CA SER A 109 -7.05 -9.92 9.93
C SER A 109 -8.47 -9.94 9.33
N VAL A 110 -9.25 -11.00 9.55
CA VAL A 110 -10.65 -11.04 9.07
C VAL A 110 -11.48 -9.97 9.77
N ILE A 111 -11.28 -9.76 11.07
CA ILE A 111 -11.95 -8.69 11.80
C ILE A 111 -11.55 -7.33 11.21
N ALA A 112 -10.26 -7.03 11.12
CA ALA A 112 -9.73 -5.74 10.68
C ALA A 112 -10.10 -5.38 9.22
N TYR A 113 -10.06 -6.35 8.30
CA TYR A 113 -10.21 -6.09 6.86
C TYR A 113 -11.56 -6.53 6.27
N THR A 114 -12.37 -7.31 6.99
CA THR A 114 -13.70 -7.72 6.53
C THR A 114 -14.82 -7.16 7.38
N ILE A 115 -14.77 -7.37 8.70
CA ILE A 115 -15.86 -7.01 9.62
C ILE A 115 -15.84 -5.51 9.91
N SER A 116 -14.73 -4.99 10.45
CA SER A 116 -14.60 -3.60 10.86
C SER A 116 -14.91 -2.60 9.74
N PRO A 117 -14.46 -2.77 8.48
CA PRO A 117 -14.78 -1.82 7.41
C PRO A 117 -16.28 -1.72 7.09
N ARG A 118 -17.03 -2.82 7.25
CA ARG A 118 -18.48 -2.83 7.03
C ARG A 118 -19.23 -2.14 8.16
N LEU A 119 -18.86 -2.42 9.41
CA LEU A 119 -19.43 -1.73 10.57
C LEU A 119 -19.13 -0.22 10.53
N ASN A 120 -17.92 0.14 10.10
CA ASN A 120 -17.49 1.54 10.00
C ASN A 120 -18.05 2.27 8.77
N ALA A 121 -18.51 1.56 7.74
CA ALA A 121 -19.11 2.18 6.55
C ALA A 121 -20.36 2.98 6.93
N ALA A 122 -21.21 2.42 7.81
CA ALA A 122 -22.38 3.09 8.36
C ALA A 122 -22.05 4.44 9.00
N GLY A 123 -20.94 4.52 9.77
CA GLY A 123 -20.53 5.79 10.40
C GLY A 123 -19.91 6.82 9.44
N ARG A 124 -19.53 6.41 8.23
CA ARG A 124 -18.85 7.29 7.25
C ARG A 124 -19.79 7.84 6.19
N ILE A 125 -20.76 7.04 5.77
CA ILE A 125 -21.63 7.36 4.62
C ILE A 125 -23.12 7.05 4.87
N GLY A 126 -23.47 6.46 6.02
CA GLY A 126 -24.84 6.01 6.35
C GLY A 126 -25.26 6.40 7.76
N ASP A 127 -26.09 5.58 8.41
CA ASP A 127 -26.49 5.74 9.81
C ASP A 127 -25.69 4.80 10.71
N PRO A 128 -24.84 5.30 11.64
CA PRO A 128 -24.11 4.48 12.60
C PRO A 128 -24.98 3.49 13.39
N LYS A 129 -26.28 3.79 13.58
CA LYS A 129 -27.21 2.90 14.29
C LYS A 129 -27.40 1.56 13.61
N THR A 130 -27.25 1.47 12.28
CA THR A 130 -27.38 0.21 11.53
C THR A 130 -26.42 -0.87 12.03
N SER A 131 -25.17 -0.48 12.32
CA SER A 131 -24.16 -1.38 12.88
C SER A 131 -24.50 -1.84 14.29
N ILE A 132 -25.07 -0.96 15.12
CA ILE A 132 -25.52 -1.30 16.47
C ILE A 132 -26.69 -2.29 16.40
N SER A 133 -27.67 -2.05 15.52
CA SER A 133 -28.80 -2.94 15.29
C SER A 133 -28.33 -4.34 14.91
N LEU A 134 -27.37 -4.46 13.98
CA LEU A 134 -26.80 -5.75 13.60
C LEU A 134 -26.18 -6.49 14.79
N LEU A 135 -25.37 -5.79 15.61
CA LEU A 135 -24.65 -6.42 16.74
C LEU A 135 -25.59 -6.88 17.86
N LEU A 136 -26.79 -6.30 17.96
CA LEU A 136 -27.81 -6.65 18.96
C LEU A 136 -28.86 -7.64 18.43
N GLU A 137 -28.90 -7.87 17.13
CA GLU A 137 -29.92 -8.69 16.48
C GLU A 137 -29.80 -10.18 16.86
N ARG A 138 -30.95 -10.83 17.04
CA ARG A 138 -31.09 -12.25 17.40
C ARG A 138 -31.82 -13.06 16.34
N ASP A 139 -32.58 -12.43 15.46
CA ASP A 139 -33.16 -13.11 14.31
C ASP A 139 -32.19 -13.11 13.11
N TYR A 140 -31.93 -14.28 12.56
CA TYR A 140 -30.95 -14.41 11.48
C TYR A 140 -31.44 -13.79 10.17
N ALA A 141 -32.74 -13.84 9.87
CA ALA A 141 -33.26 -13.26 8.64
C ALA A 141 -33.14 -11.73 8.67
N THR A 142 -33.55 -11.10 9.77
CA THR A 142 -33.36 -9.66 9.97
C THR A 142 -31.88 -9.28 10.00
N ALA A 143 -31.03 -10.05 10.67
CA ALA A 143 -29.59 -9.81 10.68
C ALA A 143 -28.97 -9.87 9.27
N MET A 144 -29.45 -10.78 8.41
CA MET A 144 -29.00 -10.90 7.02
C MET A 144 -29.39 -9.68 6.17
N GLU A 145 -30.58 -9.11 6.38
CA GLU A 145 -31.01 -7.88 5.71
C GLU A 145 -30.11 -6.71 6.10
N ILE A 146 -29.89 -6.51 7.41
CA ILE A 146 -29.01 -5.44 7.93
C ILE A 146 -27.57 -5.64 7.43
N ALA A 147 -27.05 -6.87 7.50
CA ALA A 147 -25.72 -7.21 7.02
C ALA A 147 -25.53 -6.93 5.51
N THR A 148 -26.55 -7.21 4.70
CA THR A 148 -26.54 -6.94 3.27
C THR A 148 -26.46 -5.44 3.01
N SER A 149 -27.26 -4.64 3.73
CA SER A 149 -27.21 -3.18 3.66
C SER A 149 -25.82 -2.62 4.03
N LEU A 150 -25.20 -3.12 5.11
CA LEU A 150 -23.83 -2.73 5.49
C LEU A 150 -22.78 -3.13 4.44
N CYS A 151 -22.98 -4.26 3.76
CA CYS A 151 -22.14 -4.67 2.63
C CYS A 151 -22.27 -3.70 1.45
N GLU A 152 -23.48 -3.26 1.12
CA GLU A 152 -23.75 -2.27 0.07
C GLU A 152 -23.14 -0.90 0.40
N GLU A 153 -23.30 -0.44 1.64
CA GLU A 153 -22.64 0.78 2.13
C GLU A 153 -21.12 0.67 2.00
N ASN A 154 -20.50 -0.42 2.44
CA ASN A 154 -19.06 -0.58 2.28
C ASN A 154 -18.64 -0.61 0.80
N ARG A 155 -19.43 -1.21 -0.12
CA ARG A 155 -19.15 -1.14 -1.57
C ARG A 155 -19.22 0.29 -2.09
N LYS A 156 -20.24 1.06 -1.71
CA LYS A 156 -20.37 2.48 -2.07
C LYS A 156 -19.19 3.30 -1.55
N ARG A 157 -18.77 3.07 -0.29
CA ARG A 157 -17.59 3.71 0.29
C ARG A 157 -16.31 3.38 -0.49
N GLN A 158 -16.12 2.12 -0.89
CA GLN A 158 -14.97 1.70 -1.71
C GLN A 158 -14.98 2.31 -3.10
N GLN A 159 -16.16 2.46 -3.71
CA GLN A 159 -16.32 3.15 -4.98
C GLN A 159 -15.90 4.61 -4.89
N LEU A 160 -16.43 5.35 -3.90
CA LEU A 160 -16.03 6.74 -3.65
C LEU A 160 -14.52 6.86 -3.37
N GLU A 161 -13.95 5.93 -2.60
CA GLU A 161 -12.50 5.89 -2.35
C GLU A 161 -11.71 5.76 -3.66
N SER A 162 -12.15 4.88 -4.56
CA SER A 162 -11.52 4.66 -5.87
C SER A 162 -11.63 5.89 -6.79
N GLU A 163 -12.78 6.55 -6.81
CA GLU A 163 -13.02 7.78 -7.59
C GLU A 163 -12.12 8.92 -7.11
N ILE A 164 -12.12 9.20 -5.80
CA ILE A 164 -11.26 10.23 -5.20
C ILE A 164 -9.78 9.91 -5.42
N PHE A 165 -9.38 8.64 -5.28
CA PHE A 165 -8.01 8.21 -5.51
C PHE A 165 -7.55 8.50 -6.95
N LYS A 166 -8.37 8.17 -7.96
CA LYS A 166 -8.07 8.46 -9.37
C LYS A 166 -7.97 9.96 -9.65
N ASP A 167 -8.87 10.76 -9.07
CA ASP A 167 -8.81 12.21 -9.18
C ASP A 167 -7.48 12.75 -8.63
N VAL A 168 -7.07 12.28 -7.46
CA VAL A 168 -5.80 12.67 -6.83
C VAL A 168 -4.60 12.21 -7.66
N GLU A 169 -4.61 10.98 -8.19
CA GLU A 169 -3.54 10.50 -9.09
C GLU A 169 -3.38 11.42 -10.31
N LYS A 170 -4.49 11.82 -10.94
CA LYS A 170 -4.46 12.76 -12.06
C LYS A 170 -3.87 14.13 -11.66
N MET A 171 -4.26 14.66 -10.50
CA MET A 171 -3.68 15.91 -10.00
C MET A 171 -2.18 15.79 -9.70
N ILE A 172 -1.72 14.62 -9.24
CA ILE A 172 -0.29 14.33 -9.04
C ILE A 172 0.45 14.26 -10.39
N GLU A 173 -0.14 13.65 -11.41
CA GLU A 173 0.45 13.62 -12.76
C GLU A 173 0.61 15.03 -13.35
N GLU A 174 -0.37 15.91 -13.12
CA GLU A 174 -0.36 17.29 -13.60
C GLU A 174 0.64 18.18 -12.83
N CYS A 175 0.70 18.06 -11.49
CA CYS A 175 1.54 18.90 -10.65
C CYS A 175 2.99 18.39 -10.50
N GLY A 176 3.20 17.09 -10.73
CA GLY A 176 4.44 16.38 -10.44
C GLY A 176 4.65 16.10 -8.94
N LEU A 177 5.79 15.46 -8.65
CA LEU A 177 6.16 15.01 -7.30
C LEU A 177 7.36 15.78 -6.74
N ASN A 178 7.48 17.07 -7.02
CA ASN A 178 8.60 17.88 -6.51
C ASN A 178 8.40 18.29 -5.05
N ASP A 179 7.16 18.61 -4.67
CA ASP A 179 6.83 19.06 -3.32
C ASP A 179 6.95 17.93 -2.28
N LYS A 180 7.38 18.27 -1.07
CA LYS A 180 7.55 17.33 0.04
C LYS A 180 6.24 16.95 0.72
N ILE A 181 5.14 17.65 0.43
CA ILE A 181 3.78 17.39 0.90
C ILE A 181 2.81 17.45 -0.28
N LEU A 182 1.79 16.60 -0.27
CA LEU A 182 0.72 16.57 -1.28
C LEU A 182 -0.52 17.26 -0.71
N VAL A 183 -0.99 18.31 -1.38
CA VAL A 183 -2.16 19.08 -0.94
C VAL A 183 -3.11 19.29 -2.11
N PHE A 184 -4.30 18.68 -2.01
CA PHE A 184 -5.31 18.70 -3.07
C PHE A 184 -6.70 18.91 -2.51
N ALA A 185 -7.59 19.46 -3.33
CA ALA A 185 -8.97 19.69 -2.96
C ALA A 185 -9.94 19.48 -4.12
N SER A 186 -11.17 19.08 -3.79
CA SER A 186 -12.28 18.99 -4.74
C SER A 186 -13.63 19.10 -4.05
N ASP A 187 -14.59 19.75 -4.70
CA ASP A 187 -15.99 19.80 -4.24
C ASP A 187 -16.73 18.48 -4.39
N ASN A 188 -16.22 17.57 -5.23
CA ASN A 188 -16.85 16.27 -5.48
C ASN A 188 -16.47 15.20 -4.47
N TRP A 189 -15.59 15.50 -3.51
CA TRP A 189 -15.08 14.52 -2.56
C TRP A 189 -15.95 14.42 -1.31
N HIS A 190 -16.08 13.20 -0.80
CA HIS A 190 -16.86 12.94 0.42
C HIS A 190 -15.99 13.03 1.68
N HIS A 191 -16.33 13.91 2.61
CA HIS A 191 -15.57 14.16 3.86
C HIS A 191 -15.31 12.88 4.69
N GLY A 192 -16.24 11.94 4.72
CA GLY A 192 -16.08 10.64 5.42
C GLY A 192 -15.06 9.68 4.79
N VAL A 193 -14.57 9.98 3.57
CA VAL A 193 -13.72 9.09 2.76
C VAL A 193 -12.32 9.67 2.52
N ILE A 194 -12.17 11.00 2.41
CA ILE A 194 -10.88 11.66 2.11
C ILE A 194 -9.72 11.22 3.02
N GLY A 195 -9.97 10.93 4.30
CA GLY A 195 -8.93 10.46 5.22
C GLY A 195 -8.40 9.05 4.91
N ILE A 196 -9.23 8.18 4.32
CA ILE A 196 -8.82 6.84 3.86
C ILE A 196 -7.91 7.00 2.64
N VAL A 197 -8.34 7.82 1.67
CA VAL A 197 -7.60 8.08 0.44
C VAL A 197 -6.25 8.72 0.75
N ALA A 198 -6.20 9.71 1.64
CA ALA A 198 -4.94 10.34 2.07
C ALA A 198 -3.95 9.31 2.64
N SER A 199 -4.44 8.32 3.40
CA SER A 199 -3.60 7.26 3.96
C SER A 199 -3.03 6.36 2.85
N ARG A 200 -3.85 6.00 1.85
CA ARG A 200 -3.42 5.21 0.68
C ARG A 200 -2.42 5.96 -0.20
N ILE A 201 -2.60 7.27 -0.38
CA ILE A 201 -1.66 8.13 -1.12
C ILE A 201 -0.30 8.13 -0.42
N ILE A 202 -0.26 8.24 0.91
CA ILE A 202 1.00 8.16 1.67
C ILE A 202 1.70 6.81 1.50
N GLU A 203 0.96 5.70 1.52
CA GLU A 203 1.54 4.36 1.33
C GLU A 203 2.24 4.21 -0.02
N ILE A 204 1.72 4.86 -1.07
CA ILE A 204 2.23 4.76 -2.43
C ILE A 204 3.37 5.76 -2.68
N TYR A 205 3.17 7.02 -2.29
CA TYR A 205 4.07 8.12 -2.64
C TYR A 205 5.09 8.46 -1.53
N GLY A 206 4.91 7.94 -0.31
CA GLY A 206 5.84 8.15 0.81
C GLY A 206 5.89 9.59 1.33
N LYS A 207 4.88 10.41 1.04
CA LYS A 207 4.82 11.84 1.39
C LYS A 207 3.59 12.18 2.20
N PRO A 208 3.68 13.06 3.22
CA PRO A 208 2.50 13.59 3.90
C PRO A 208 1.45 14.10 2.91
N CYS A 209 0.19 13.91 3.25
CA CYS A 209 -0.93 14.19 2.34
C CYS A 209 -2.08 14.88 3.08
N ILE A 210 -2.60 15.93 2.46
CA ILE A 210 -3.77 16.67 2.90
C ILE A 210 -4.77 16.70 1.76
N LEU A 211 -5.94 16.11 1.99
CA LEU A 211 -7.06 16.15 1.07
C LEU A 211 -8.18 16.99 1.68
N LEU A 212 -8.76 17.89 0.89
CA LEU A 212 -9.86 18.75 1.32
C LEU A 212 -11.08 18.61 0.43
N CYS A 213 -12.26 18.67 1.04
CA CYS A 213 -13.53 18.71 0.33
C CYS A 213 -14.32 19.96 0.69
N GLY A 214 -15.14 20.43 -0.24
CA GLY A 214 -16.04 21.55 -0.01
C GLY A 214 -17.11 21.27 1.04
N ASP A 215 -17.44 22.30 1.83
CA ASP A 215 -18.52 22.29 2.82
C ASP A 215 -19.14 23.70 2.95
N GLY A 216 -20.08 24.02 2.06
CA GLY A 216 -20.65 25.37 1.97
C GLY A 216 -19.59 26.40 1.59
N GLU A 217 -19.41 27.46 2.37
CA GLU A 217 -18.35 28.48 2.21
C GLU A 217 -16.98 28.05 2.76
N ASN A 218 -16.95 26.90 3.46
CA ASN A 218 -15.75 26.36 4.08
C ASN A 218 -15.28 25.10 3.34
N MET A 219 -14.14 24.59 3.77
CA MET A 219 -13.58 23.32 3.35
C MET A 219 -13.22 22.50 4.58
N LYS A 220 -13.48 21.19 4.51
CA LYS A 220 -13.07 20.22 5.54
C LYS A 220 -11.96 19.36 4.97
N GLY A 221 -10.89 19.20 5.74
CA GLY A 221 -9.72 18.44 5.34
C GLY A 221 -9.40 17.29 6.26
N SER A 222 -8.73 16.29 5.69
CA SER A 222 -8.04 15.24 6.44
C SER A 222 -6.58 15.22 6.04
N ALA A 223 -5.72 15.30 7.05
CA ALA A 223 -4.29 15.28 6.90
C ALA A 223 -3.73 13.98 7.48
N ARG A 224 -2.71 13.42 6.82
CA ARG A 224 -2.02 12.20 7.20
C ARG A 224 -0.51 12.38 6.97
N SER A 225 0.29 11.68 7.75
CA SER A 225 1.75 11.81 7.71
C SER A 225 2.49 10.47 7.54
N VAL A 226 3.81 10.56 7.39
CA VAL A 226 4.76 9.44 7.47
C VAL A 226 5.58 9.52 8.77
N LYS A 227 6.15 8.39 9.19
CA LYS A 227 7.02 8.30 10.39
C LYS A 227 8.14 9.35 10.31
N GLY A 228 8.28 10.14 11.38
CA GLY A 228 9.31 11.18 11.48
C GLY A 228 8.90 12.56 10.93
N ILE A 229 7.64 12.73 10.53
CA ILE A 229 7.08 14.03 10.12
C ILE A 229 5.78 14.27 10.89
N SER A 230 5.72 15.32 11.70
CA SER A 230 4.51 15.67 12.46
C SER A 230 3.56 16.53 11.63
N ILE A 231 2.42 15.96 11.20
CA ILE A 231 1.41 16.73 10.46
C ILE A 231 0.75 17.79 11.35
N PHE A 232 0.66 17.53 12.66
CA PHE A 232 0.15 18.50 13.61
C PHE A 232 1.06 19.73 13.72
N GLU A 233 2.38 19.54 13.76
CA GLU A 233 3.34 20.66 13.77
C GLU A 233 3.30 21.44 12.46
N LEU A 234 3.21 20.76 11.31
CA LEU A 234 3.07 21.43 10.01
C LEU A 234 1.83 22.33 9.99
N LEU A 235 0.68 21.83 10.46
CA LEU A 235 -0.57 22.61 10.54
C LEU A 235 -0.50 23.74 11.57
N GLN A 236 0.16 23.52 12.71
CA GLN A 236 0.35 24.56 13.72
C GLN A 236 1.17 25.72 13.18
N LYS A 237 2.18 25.43 12.35
CA LYS A 237 3.05 26.45 11.76
C LYS A 237 2.39 27.22 10.62
N THR A 238 1.29 26.71 10.07
CA THR A 238 0.50 27.33 8.99
C THR A 238 -0.95 27.61 9.39
N SER A 239 -1.18 27.81 10.69
CA SER A 239 -2.53 27.91 11.24
C SER A 239 -3.27 29.21 10.92
N SER A 240 -2.58 30.23 10.40
CA SER A 240 -3.13 31.55 10.00
C SER A 240 -4.34 31.43 9.08
N SER A 241 -4.31 30.45 8.19
CA SER A 241 -5.35 30.23 7.18
C SER A 241 -6.43 29.23 7.64
N LEU A 242 -6.30 28.65 8.84
CA LEU A 242 -7.18 27.60 9.35
C LEU A 242 -8.23 28.15 10.31
N LEU A 243 -9.49 27.77 10.10
CA LEU A 243 -10.59 28.02 11.05
C LEU A 243 -10.49 27.09 12.27
N LYS A 244 -10.13 25.83 12.04
CA LYS A 244 -9.97 24.82 13.07
C LYS A 244 -8.98 23.77 12.61
N TYR A 245 -8.18 23.25 13.52
CA TYR A 245 -7.38 22.05 13.30
C TYR A 245 -7.19 21.30 14.61
N GLY A 246 -6.89 20.00 14.51
CA GLY A 246 -6.62 19.16 15.67
C GLY A 246 -6.27 17.74 15.26
N GLY A 247 -5.52 17.04 16.10
CA GLY A 247 -5.06 15.68 15.84
C GLY A 247 -3.76 15.37 16.55
N HIS A 248 -3.00 14.45 15.96
CA HIS A 248 -1.72 13.98 16.47
C HIS A 248 -0.67 13.98 15.34
N GLU A 249 0.55 13.53 15.65
CA GLU A 249 1.69 13.50 14.73
C GLU A 249 1.37 12.88 13.36
N MET A 250 0.59 11.79 13.33
CA MET A 250 0.34 11.02 12.11
C MET A 250 -0.97 11.36 11.39
N ALA A 251 -1.90 12.05 12.04
CA ALA A 251 -3.22 12.34 11.49
C ALA A 251 -3.85 13.57 12.14
N ALA A 252 -4.47 14.42 11.32
CA ALA A 252 -5.22 15.58 11.79
C ALA A 252 -6.46 15.85 10.94
N GLY A 253 -7.44 16.51 11.55
CA GLY A 253 -8.57 17.13 10.86
C GLY A 253 -8.35 18.64 10.82
N LEU A 254 -8.79 19.29 9.75
CA LEU A 254 -8.66 20.73 9.56
C LEU A 254 -9.89 21.29 8.83
N SER A 255 -10.11 22.60 8.97
CA SER A 255 -11.06 23.36 8.17
C SER A 255 -10.56 24.77 7.91
N LEU A 256 -10.89 25.31 6.75
CA LEU A 256 -10.59 26.69 6.34
C LEU A 256 -11.72 27.25 5.48
N SER A 257 -11.75 28.56 5.32
CA SER A 257 -12.60 29.21 4.33
C SER A 257 -12.08 28.96 2.91
N ARG A 258 -12.98 28.89 1.91
CA ARG A 258 -12.58 28.60 0.52
C ARG A 258 -11.60 29.61 -0.07
N ASP A 259 -11.76 30.88 0.26
CA ASP A 259 -10.89 31.98 -0.18
C ASP A 259 -9.47 31.87 0.39
N LYS A 260 -9.26 31.04 1.42
CA LYS A 260 -7.96 30.78 2.05
C LYS A 260 -7.25 29.53 1.56
N TYR A 261 -7.83 28.79 0.63
CA TYR A 261 -7.25 27.54 0.15
C TYR A 261 -5.88 27.73 -0.50
N ASP A 262 -5.76 28.67 -1.43
CA ASP A 262 -4.50 28.90 -2.14
C ASP A 262 -3.41 29.44 -1.21
N ASP A 263 -3.77 30.36 -0.30
CA ASP A 263 -2.89 30.88 0.75
C ASP A 263 -2.34 29.71 1.61
N PHE A 264 -3.23 28.88 2.16
CA PHE A 264 -2.87 27.74 2.99
C PHE A 264 -1.98 26.74 2.23
N ARG A 265 -2.38 26.39 1.00
CA ARG A 265 -1.67 25.42 0.17
C ARG A 265 -0.23 25.86 -0.09
N ASN A 266 -0.04 27.13 -0.46
CA ASN A 266 1.29 27.67 -0.74
C ASN A 266 2.15 27.72 0.53
N GLU A 267 1.58 28.21 1.64
CA GLU A 267 2.28 28.33 2.92
C GLU A 267 2.77 26.97 3.43
N ILE A 268 1.92 25.95 3.40
CA ILE A 268 2.27 24.61 3.91
C ILE A 268 3.26 23.87 3.00
N ILE A 269 3.15 24.04 1.68
CA ILE A 269 4.13 23.48 0.73
C ILE A 269 5.49 24.13 0.95
N GLU A 270 5.56 25.45 1.06
CA GLU A 270 6.81 26.17 1.28
C GLU A 270 7.47 25.75 2.60
N TYR A 271 6.70 25.69 3.69
CA TYR A 271 7.21 25.25 4.98
C TYR A 271 7.70 23.80 4.96
N SER A 272 6.94 22.92 4.31
CA SER A 272 7.28 21.50 4.17
C SER A 272 8.55 21.30 3.34
N ASN A 273 8.70 22.03 2.23
CA ASN A 273 9.89 21.96 1.37
C ASN A 273 11.17 22.43 2.09
N LYS A 274 11.04 23.32 3.08
CA LYS A 274 12.16 23.81 3.92
C LYS A 274 12.55 22.85 5.04
N THR A 275 11.58 22.10 5.59
CA THR A 275 11.76 21.34 6.84
C THR A 275 11.91 19.84 6.60
N ILE A 276 11.27 19.29 5.57
CA ILE A 276 11.29 17.86 5.25
C ILE A 276 12.48 17.55 4.35
N THR A 277 13.32 16.61 4.78
CA THR A 277 14.46 16.13 3.98
C THR A 277 14.06 14.95 3.11
N ASP A 278 14.75 14.74 1.98
CA ASP A 278 14.51 13.58 1.11
C ASP A 278 14.62 12.23 1.84
N LYS A 279 15.51 12.15 2.84
CA LYS A 279 15.70 10.94 3.65
C LYS A 279 14.45 10.59 4.47
N MET A 280 13.71 11.58 4.94
CA MET A 280 12.47 11.37 5.71
C MET A 280 11.34 10.80 4.84
N LEU A 281 11.40 10.99 3.53
CA LEU A 281 10.41 10.51 2.57
C LEU A 281 10.70 9.11 2.02
N ILE A 282 11.85 8.51 2.38
CA ILE A 282 12.21 7.16 1.94
C ILE A 282 11.37 6.16 2.74
N PRO A 283 10.50 5.36 2.09
CA PRO A 283 9.73 4.34 2.79
C PRO A 283 10.68 3.31 3.41
N VAL A 284 10.50 3.02 4.69
CA VAL A 284 11.29 2.03 5.42
C VAL A 284 10.44 0.78 5.66
N ILE A 285 10.99 -0.38 5.31
CA ILE A 285 10.41 -1.68 5.65
C ILE A 285 11.34 -2.32 6.68
N GLU A 286 10.86 -2.46 7.90
CA GLU A 286 11.57 -3.15 8.98
C GLU A 286 11.29 -4.65 8.87
N ALA A 287 12.34 -5.46 8.88
CA ALA A 287 12.26 -6.92 8.90
C ALA A 287 12.90 -7.43 10.19
N GLU A 288 12.37 -8.52 10.72
CA GLU A 288 12.80 -9.09 12.00
C GLU A 288 14.22 -9.63 11.93
N CYS A 289 14.50 -10.41 10.87
CA CYS A 289 15.81 -10.99 10.64
C CYS A 289 15.97 -11.48 9.19
N GLU A 290 17.21 -11.86 8.86
CA GLU A 290 17.48 -12.66 7.68
C GLU A 290 17.06 -14.13 7.93
N LEU A 291 16.24 -14.68 7.05
CA LEU A 291 15.77 -16.06 7.11
C LEU A 291 16.52 -16.89 6.05
N PRO A 292 17.23 -17.96 6.44
CA PRO A 292 17.86 -18.87 5.49
C PRO A 292 16.83 -19.49 4.54
N PHE A 293 17.23 -19.73 3.28
CA PHE A 293 16.34 -20.28 2.26
C PHE A 293 15.73 -21.64 2.69
N GLU A 294 16.52 -22.46 3.39
CA GLU A 294 16.14 -23.78 3.90
C GLU A 294 15.05 -23.70 4.99
N ARG A 295 14.85 -22.52 5.59
CA ARG A 295 13.83 -22.27 6.62
C ARG A 295 12.52 -21.76 6.03
N LEU A 296 12.42 -21.61 4.70
CA LEU A 296 11.15 -21.39 4.01
C LEU A 296 10.32 -22.68 4.02
N THR A 297 9.74 -23.00 5.18
CA THR A 297 8.96 -24.23 5.41
C THR A 297 7.66 -23.93 6.15
N LEU A 298 6.69 -24.85 6.02
CA LEU A 298 5.44 -24.78 6.78
C LEU A 298 5.67 -24.84 8.29
N GLN A 299 6.68 -25.58 8.76
CA GLN A 299 7.01 -25.66 10.18
C GLN A 299 7.45 -24.30 10.73
N THR A 300 8.28 -23.55 9.98
CA THR A 300 8.67 -22.19 10.36
C THR A 300 7.43 -21.28 10.45
N TYR A 301 6.53 -21.39 9.47
CA TYR A 301 5.27 -20.63 9.50
C TYR A 301 4.39 -20.99 10.71
N ASP A 302 4.28 -22.27 11.07
CA ASP A 302 3.49 -22.70 12.23
C ASP A 302 4.02 -22.13 13.56
N VAL A 303 5.35 -22.03 13.71
CA VAL A 303 5.96 -21.35 14.86
C VAL A 303 5.63 -19.86 14.87
N ILE A 304 5.72 -19.20 13.70
CA ILE A 304 5.39 -17.76 13.56
C ILE A 304 3.93 -17.51 13.96
N ARG A 305 3.00 -18.39 13.55
CA ARG A 305 1.57 -18.26 13.88
C ARG A 305 1.27 -18.31 15.37
N MET A 306 2.14 -18.90 16.20
CA MET A 306 1.96 -18.86 17.66
C MET A 306 2.02 -17.43 18.23
N LEU A 307 2.57 -16.48 17.47
CA LEU A 307 2.60 -15.05 17.82
C LEU A 307 1.29 -14.33 17.52
N GLU A 308 0.34 -14.96 16.81
CA GLU A 308 -1.00 -14.40 16.59
C GLU A 308 -1.70 -14.06 17.94
N PRO A 309 -2.61 -13.08 17.97
CA PRO A 309 -3.13 -12.30 16.84
C PRO A 309 -2.13 -11.23 16.37
N PHE A 310 -1.99 -11.11 15.04
CA PHE A 310 -1.23 -10.01 14.44
C PHE A 310 -2.09 -8.75 14.29
N GLY A 311 -1.46 -7.58 14.39
CA GLY A 311 -2.10 -6.26 14.26
C GLY A 311 -1.12 -5.14 14.65
N THR A 312 -1.63 -3.94 14.91
CA THR A 312 -0.80 -2.83 15.42
C THR A 312 -0.03 -3.28 16.66
N GLY A 313 1.25 -2.92 16.79
CA GLY A 313 2.10 -3.32 17.93
C GLY A 313 2.51 -4.80 17.98
N ASN A 314 1.97 -5.66 17.11
CA ASN A 314 2.39 -7.04 16.90
C ASN A 314 2.18 -7.39 15.42
N ALA A 315 2.90 -6.71 14.53
CA ALA A 315 2.73 -6.88 13.09
C ALA A 315 3.10 -8.30 12.65
N THR A 316 2.60 -8.73 11.49
CA THR A 316 3.04 -9.99 10.90
C THR A 316 4.55 -9.92 10.59
N PRO A 317 5.38 -10.84 11.11
CA PRO A 317 6.82 -10.82 10.91
C PRO A 317 7.22 -10.77 9.44
N LEU A 318 8.12 -9.85 9.12
CA LEU A 318 8.78 -9.76 7.83
C LEU A 318 10.20 -10.32 7.93
N PHE A 319 10.64 -11.03 6.89
CA PHE A 319 11.95 -11.64 6.82
C PHE A 319 12.67 -11.21 5.56
N ILE A 320 14.00 -11.11 5.65
CA ILE A 320 14.86 -10.91 4.48
C ILE A 320 15.37 -12.27 4.02
N VAL A 321 15.22 -12.58 2.73
CA VAL A 321 15.85 -13.76 2.11
C VAL A 321 16.71 -13.29 0.97
N LYS A 322 18.01 -13.59 1.02
CA LYS A 322 19.02 -13.02 0.11
C LYS A 322 19.50 -13.98 -0.96
N ASN A 323 20.11 -13.43 -2.00
CA ASN A 323 20.75 -14.10 -3.14
C ASN A 323 19.89 -15.23 -3.70
N LEU A 324 18.65 -14.92 -4.05
CA LEU A 324 17.71 -15.81 -4.72
C LEU A 324 17.83 -15.64 -6.22
N THR A 325 17.76 -16.73 -6.97
CA THR A 325 17.70 -16.71 -8.44
C THR A 325 16.26 -16.90 -8.87
N VAL A 326 15.74 -16.00 -9.71
CA VAL A 326 14.40 -16.11 -10.28
C VAL A 326 14.39 -17.21 -11.34
N SER A 327 13.79 -18.34 -11.03
CA SER A 327 13.67 -19.48 -11.94
C SER A 327 12.53 -19.30 -12.94
N ASP A 328 11.46 -18.63 -12.52
CA ASP A 328 10.26 -18.42 -13.33
C ASP A 328 9.44 -17.24 -12.81
N ILE A 329 8.70 -16.60 -13.71
CA ILE A 329 7.87 -15.45 -13.38
C ILE A 329 6.62 -15.37 -14.26
N GLU A 330 5.45 -15.30 -13.64
CA GLU A 330 4.16 -15.37 -14.33
C GLU A 330 3.20 -14.30 -13.78
N PRO A 331 2.46 -13.58 -14.66
CA PRO A 331 1.31 -12.79 -14.23
C PRO A 331 0.17 -13.70 -13.77
N ILE A 332 -0.52 -13.33 -12.69
CA ILE A 332 -1.76 -13.97 -12.23
C ILE A 332 -2.83 -12.90 -11.99
N GLY A 333 -4.10 -13.29 -11.91
CA GLY A 333 -5.20 -12.37 -11.63
C GLY A 333 -5.32 -11.23 -12.64
N CYS A 334 -5.33 -11.57 -13.93
CA CYS A 334 -5.35 -10.61 -15.05
C CYS A 334 -4.15 -9.63 -15.09
N GLY A 335 -3.00 -10.00 -14.51
CA GLY A 335 -1.77 -9.21 -14.58
C GLY A 335 -1.55 -8.23 -13.42
N HIS A 336 -2.49 -8.13 -12.47
CA HIS A 336 -2.38 -7.28 -11.28
C HIS A 336 -1.57 -7.89 -10.13
N HIS A 337 -1.16 -9.16 -10.28
CA HIS A 337 -0.36 -9.89 -9.31
C HIS A 337 0.73 -10.67 -10.05
N VAL A 338 1.84 -10.93 -9.36
CA VAL A 338 2.97 -11.67 -9.90
C VAL A 338 3.22 -12.91 -9.05
N LYS A 339 3.36 -14.05 -9.71
CA LYS A 339 3.88 -15.28 -9.12
C LYS A 339 5.32 -15.48 -9.57
N MET A 340 6.22 -15.66 -8.62
CA MET A 340 7.63 -15.96 -8.86
C MET A 340 7.98 -17.34 -8.32
N ARG A 341 8.75 -18.11 -9.08
CA ARG A 341 9.47 -19.27 -8.52
C ARG A 341 10.92 -18.90 -8.37
N VAL A 342 11.44 -19.07 -7.16
CA VAL A 342 12.82 -18.72 -6.83
C VAL A 342 13.57 -19.93 -6.30
N SER A 343 14.86 -19.99 -6.63
CA SER A 343 15.78 -21.00 -6.15
C SER A 343 16.99 -20.35 -5.52
N LYS A 344 17.78 -21.13 -4.80
CA LYS A 344 19.07 -20.71 -4.25
C LYS A 344 20.17 -21.44 -5.02
N LYS A 345 21.17 -20.71 -5.51
CA LYS A 345 22.35 -21.33 -6.13
C LYS A 345 22.97 -22.34 -5.15
N ASP A 346 23.37 -23.48 -5.66
CA ASP A 346 23.98 -24.59 -4.92
C ASP A 346 23.06 -25.28 -3.89
N SER A 347 21.77 -24.93 -3.85
CA SER A 347 20.78 -25.66 -3.06
C SER A 347 20.15 -26.80 -3.87
N GLN A 348 19.99 -27.95 -3.25
CA GLN A 348 19.26 -29.11 -3.81
C GLN A 348 17.76 -29.03 -3.51
N LEU A 349 17.29 -27.95 -2.89
CA LEU A 349 15.89 -27.76 -2.58
C LEU A 349 15.09 -27.33 -3.81
N GLU A 350 13.86 -27.80 -3.90
CA GLU A 350 12.91 -27.39 -4.92
C GLU A 350 12.66 -25.86 -4.88
N PRO A 351 12.41 -25.22 -6.04
CA PRO A 351 12.08 -23.81 -6.08
C PRO A 351 10.85 -23.48 -5.23
N VAL A 352 10.94 -22.40 -4.45
CA VAL A 352 9.85 -21.91 -3.62
C VAL A 352 8.96 -20.96 -4.44
N THR A 353 7.65 -21.13 -4.33
CA THR A 353 6.68 -20.19 -4.93
C THR A 353 6.48 -19.00 -4.01
N MET A 354 6.66 -17.81 -4.57
CA MET A 354 6.43 -16.53 -3.91
C MET A 354 5.40 -15.71 -4.70
N LEU A 355 4.57 -14.95 -3.99
CA LEU A 355 3.48 -14.14 -4.54
C LEU A 355 3.72 -12.67 -4.22
N MET A 356 3.56 -11.81 -5.21
CA MET A 356 3.59 -10.36 -5.07
C MET A 356 2.25 -9.80 -5.52
N PHE A 357 1.45 -9.36 -4.55
CA PHE A 357 0.12 -8.80 -4.80
C PHE A 357 0.20 -7.32 -5.18
N ASN A 358 -0.84 -6.81 -5.83
CA ASN A 358 -0.95 -5.42 -6.31
C ASN A 358 0.31 -4.95 -7.05
N THR A 359 0.83 -5.77 -7.96
CA THR A 359 2.05 -5.49 -8.72
C THR A 359 1.80 -5.88 -10.17
N GLU A 360 1.89 -4.91 -11.06
CA GLU A 360 1.73 -5.14 -12.49
C GLU A 360 2.97 -5.82 -13.07
N PHE A 361 2.74 -6.88 -13.82
CA PHE A 361 3.83 -7.69 -14.38
C PHE A 361 4.72 -6.94 -15.38
N ASN A 362 4.13 -6.02 -16.15
CA ASN A 362 4.85 -5.24 -17.17
C ASN A 362 5.72 -4.14 -16.55
N GLY A 363 5.24 -3.48 -15.49
CA GLY A 363 6.00 -2.47 -14.75
C GLY A 363 7.07 -3.03 -13.80
N LEU A 364 7.17 -4.36 -13.68
CA LEU A 364 8.10 -5.02 -12.77
C LEU A 364 9.53 -5.05 -13.33
N ASN A 365 10.48 -4.47 -12.58
CA ASN A 365 11.92 -4.54 -12.90
C ASN A 365 12.55 -5.89 -12.49
N CYS A 366 12.06 -7.01 -13.04
CA CYS A 366 12.62 -8.33 -12.78
C CYS A 366 12.30 -9.32 -13.92
N VAL A 367 13.26 -10.20 -14.23
CA VAL A 367 13.11 -11.25 -15.24
C VAL A 367 13.64 -12.60 -14.75
N LYS A 368 13.30 -13.68 -15.46
CA LYS A 368 13.91 -14.99 -15.23
C LYS A 368 15.43 -14.90 -15.37
N GLY A 369 16.15 -15.46 -14.40
CA GLY A 369 17.60 -15.45 -14.30
C GLY A 369 18.16 -14.31 -13.44
N ASP A 370 17.36 -13.28 -13.12
CA ASP A 370 17.80 -12.20 -12.22
C ASP A 370 18.05 -12.75 -10.81
N GLU A 371 19.06 -12.20 -10.16
CA GLU A 371 19.34 -12.44 -8.75
C GLU A 371 18.71 -11.33 -7.90
N ILE A 372 17.99 -11.72 -6.84
CA ILE A 372 17.24 -10.81 -5.98
C ILE A 372 17.42 -11.12 -4.49
N ASP A 373 17.27 -10.07 -3.69
CA ASP A 373 16.96 -10.15 -2.27
C ASP A 373 15.49 -9.78 -2.08
N VAL A 374 14.78 -10.48 -1.19
CA VAL A 374 13.36 -10.22 -0.93
C VAL A 374 13.11 -9.92 0.53
N VAL A 375 12.22 -8.97 0.79
CA VAL A 375 11.52 -8.83 2.07
C VAL A 375 10.17 -9.50 1.92
N CYS A 376 9.87 -10.50 2.75
CA CYS A 376 8.67 -11.31 2.60
C CYS A 376 8.02 -11.69 3.94
N ALA A 377 6.72 -11.99 3.90
CA ALA A 377 5.99 -12.64 4.97
C ALA A 377 5.66 -14.08 4.59
N LEU A 378 5.74 -15.01 5.55
CA LEU A 378 5.30 -16.39 5.34
C LEU A 378 3.79 -16.49 5.54
N SER A 379 3.17 -17.35 4.75
CA SER A 379 1.74 -17.69 4.80
C SER A 379 1.53 -19.15 4.42
N ASP A 380 0.34 -19.68 4.63
CA ASP A 380 -0.07 -20.95 4.03
C ASP A 380 -1.11 -20.74 2.94
N ASN A 381 -1.13 -21.70 2.03
CA ASN A 381 -2.18 -21.87 1.06
C ASN A 381 -2.82 -23.24 1.30
N VAL A 382 -4.15 -23.30 1.35
CA VAL A 382 -4.91 -24.55 1.45
C VAL A 382 -5.71 -24.70 0.17
N PHE A 383 -5.31 -25.65 -0.67
CA PHE A 383 -5.96 -25.91 -1.96
C PHE A 383 -6.24 -27.41 -2.10
N ASN A 384 -7.48 -27.76 -2.44
CA ASN A 384 -7.97 -29.15 -2.51
C ASN A 384 -7.60 -29.98 -1.26
N GLY A 385 -7.73 -29.38 -0.07
CA GLY A 385 -7.39 -30.02 1.21
C GLY A 385 -5.89 -30.19 1.46
N LYS A 386 -5.01 -29.78 0.53
CA LYS A 386 -3.56 -29.81 0.70
C LYS A 386 -3.06 -28.43 1.14
N ARG A 387 -2.38 -28.41 2.28
CA ARG A 387 -1.69 -27.23 2.80
C ARG A 387 -0.28 -27.14 2.23
N SER A 388 0.11 -25.99 1.71
CA SER A 388 1.45 -25.70 1.18
C SER A 388 1.93 -24.34 1.69
N LEU A 389 3.26 -24.16 1.80
CA LEU A 389 3.81 -22.84 2.10
C LEU A 389 3.55 -21.88 0.93
N SER A 390 3.18 -20.65 1.27
CA SER A 390 3.13 -19.51 0.35
C SER A 390 3.95 -18.38 0.96
N VAL A 391 4.74 -17.68 0.14
CA VAL A 391 5.58 -16.58 0.61
C VAL A 391 5.14 -15.30 -0.08
N ASN A 392 4.72 -14.30 0.70
CA ASN A 392 4.22 -13.04 0.18
C ASN A 392 5.36 -12.02 0.14
N ILE A 393 5.81 -11.66 -1.06
CA ILE A 393 6.84 -10.63 -1.28
C ILE A 393 6.21 -9.27 -0.97
N LYS A 394 6.85 -8.51 -0.08
CA LYS A 394 6.53 -7.10 0.20
C LYS A 394 7.36 -6.16 -0.67
N LYS A 395 8.64 -6.47 -0.83
CA LYS A 395 9.56 -5.75 -1.70
C LYS A 395 10.67 -6.70 -2.11
N PHE A 396 11.23 -6.49 -3.29
CA PHE A 396 12.47 -7.12 -3.70
C PHE A 396 13.46 -6.06 -4.15
N LYS A 397 14.72 -6.46 -4.17
CA LYS A 397 15.85 -5.68 -4.68
C LYS A 397 16.64 -6.58 -5.62
N LEU A 398 17.04 -6.07 -6.77
CA LEU A 398 17.99 -6.76 -7.65
C LEU A 398 19.36 -6.83 -6.97
N SER A 399 20.17 -7.83 -7.33
CA SER A 399 21.53 -7.92 -6.83
C SER A 399 22.32 -6.66 -7.20
N THR A 400 23.30 -6.30 -6.36
CA THR A 400 24.09 -5.07 -6.56
C THR A 400 24.80 -5.07 -7.91
N SER A 401 25.15 -6.23 -8.44
CA SER A 401 25.74 -6.39 -9.78
C SER A 401 24.76 -5.96 -10.88
N ILE A 402 23.50 -6.43 -10.83
CA ILE A 402 22.48 -6.08 -11.82
C ILE A 402 22.13 -4.59 -11.71
N GLU A 403 21.89 -4.08 -10.50
CA GLU A 403 21.59 -2.65 -10.31
C GLU A 403 22.70 -1.74 -10.82
N SER A 404 23.97 -2.13 -10.60
CA SER A 404 25.12 -1.35 -11.07
C SER A 404 25.20 -1.35 -12.59
N LYS A 405 24.96 -2.49 -13.24
CA LYS A 405 24.89 -2.58 -14.71
C LYS A 405 23.76 -1.73 -15.27
N ASP A 406 22.57 -1.81 -14.69
CA ASP A 406 21.41 -1.01 -15.10
C ASP A 406 21.71 0.49 -15.02
N LYS A 407 22.31 0.96 -13.92
CA LYS A 407 22.71 2.37 -13.75
C LYS A 407 23.74 2.81 -14.80
N VAL A 408 24.76 1.98 -15.04
CA VAL A 408 25.82 2.27 -16.02
C VAL A 408 25.22 2.33 -17.44
N ASN A 409 24.35 1.38 -17.80
CA ASN A 409 23.68 1.38 -19.10
C ASN A 409 22.80 2.62 -19.30
N LYS A 410 22.08 3.06 -18.27
CA LYS A 410 21.33 4.33 -18.35
C LYS A 410 22.25 5.52 -18.56
N LEU A 411 23.37 5.60 -17.85
CA LEU A 411 24.37 6.66 -18.07
C LEU A 411 24.92 6.65 -19.50
N PHE A 412 25.07 5.49 -20.13
CA PHE A 412 25.49 5.41 -21.53
C PHE A 412 24.46 6.04 -22.47
N TYR A 413 23.18 5.72 -22.28
CA TYR A 413 22.09 6.34 -23.04
C TYR A 413 21.99 7.85 -22.81
N ASP A 414 22.02 8.30 -21.56
CA ASP A 414 21.91 9.71 -21.19
C ASP A 414 23.08 10.53 -21.76
N ASN A 415 24.30 9.98 -21.72
CA ASN A 415 25.47 10.62 -22.34
C ASN A 415 25.30 10.71 -23.86
N PHE A 416 24.89 9.62 -24.53
CA PHE A 416 24.63 9.64 -25.96
C PHE A 416 23.59 10.73 -26.34
N ARG A 417 22.47 10.81 -25.62
CA ARG A 417 21.44 11.84 -25.86
C ARG A 417 21.96 13.26 -25.66
N LYS A 418 22.89 13.45 -24.72
CA LYS A 418 23.46 14.77 -24.40
C LYS A 418 24.54 15.24 -25.38
N ASN A 419 25.39 14.34 -25.87
CA ASN A 419 26.60 14.73 -26.62
C ASN A 419 26.92 13.86 -27.84
N GLY A 420 26.09 12.87 -28.17
CA GLY A 420 26.28 11.98 -29.33
C GLY A 420 27.46 11.02 -29.20
N LYS A 421 28.05 10.85 -28.01
CA LYS A 421 29.20 9.97 -27.80
C LYS A 421 28.79 8.51 -27.96
N VAL A 422 29.46 7.82 -28.90
CA VAL A 422 29.31 6.38 -29.12
C VAL A 422 30.39 5.61 -28.36
N ILE A 423 29.98 4.51 -27.73
CA ILE A 423 30.85 3.52 -27.08
C ILE A 423 30.40 2.11 -27.50
N ASP A 424 31.25 1.11 -27.38
CA ASP A 424 30.96 -0.26 -27.83
C ASP A 424 29.69 -0.86 -27.22
N ASP A 425 29.42 -0.55 -25.94
CA ASP A 425 28.22 -1.00 -25.20
C ASP A 425 26.89 -0.45 -25.74
N ILE A 426 26.92 0.55 -26.63
CA ILE A 426 25.71 1.12 -27.26
C ILE A 426 25.66 0.90 -28.77
N VAL A 427 26.70 0.32 -29.37
CA VAL A 427 26.67 -0.01 -30.81
C VAL A 427 25.56 -1.03 -31.06
N LEU A 428 24.75 -0.74 -32.07
CA LEU A 428 23.59 -1.52 -32.47
C LEU A 428 23.85 -2.22 -33.80
N THR A 429 23.21 -3.36 -34.01
CA THR A 429 23.11 -4.00 -35.33
C THR A 429 21.66 -3.98 -35.79
N ARG A 430 21.43 -4.30 -37.07
CA ARG A 430 20.08 -4.46 -37.60
C ARG A 430 19.28 -5.49 -36.82
N ASP A 431 19.95 -6.54 -36.33
CA ASP A 431 19.31 -7.61 -35.56
C ASP A 431 18.84 -7.13 -34.18
N HIS A 432 19.57 -6.22 -33.54
CA HIS A 432 19.14 -5.61 -32.27
C HIS A 432 17.82 -4.85 -32.46
N VAL A 433 17.77 -3.92 -33.44
CA VAL A 433 16.57 -3.12 -33.73
C VAL A 433 15.42 -4.03 -34.17
N ALA A 434 15.69 -5.05 -34.99
CA ALA A 434 14.69 -6.01 -35.44
C ALA A 434 14.12 -6.86 -34.28
N ALA A 435 14.95 -7.26 -33.32
CA ALA A 435 14.50 -8.01 -32.14
C ALA A 435 13.55 -7.17 -31.28
N VAL A 436 13.92 -5.90 -31.03
CA VAL A 436 13.07 -4.94 -30.29
C VAL A 436 11.75 -4.72 -31.03
N PHE A 437 11.80 -4.45 -32.34
CA PHE A 437 10.60 -4.23 -33.15
C PHE A 437 9.68 -5.46 -33.16
N LYS A 438 10.22 -6.67 -33.35
CA LYS A 438 9.44 -7.92 -33.33
C LYS A 438 8.74 -8.12 -31.98
N LYS A 439 9.41 -7.79 -30.88
CA LYS A 439 8.81 -7.89 -29.54
C LYS A 439 7.64 -6.93 -29.38
N ILE A 440 7.86 -5.64 -29.67
CA ILE A 440 6.82 -4.60 -29.57
C ILE A 440 5.62 -4.94 -30.45
N ARG A 441 5.86 -5.35 -31.70
CA ARG A 441 4.80 -5.72 -32.64
C ARG A 441 3.96 -6.90 -32.15
N LYS A 442 4.54 -7.85 -31.41
CA LYS A 442 3.79 -8.98 -30.83
C LYS A 442 2.85 -8.54 -29.70
N GLN A 443 3.13 -7.41 -29.06
CA GLN A 443 2.36 -6.86 -27.93
C GLN A 443 1.44 -5.70 -28.34
N SER A 444 1.28 -5.45 -29.64
CA SER A 444 0.67 -4.23 -30.20
C SER A 444 -0.85 -4.09 -29.98
N SER A 445 -1.49 -4.98 -29.22
CA SER A 445 -2.93 -4.92 -28.98
C SER A 445 -3.32 -3.87 -27.95
N GLU A 446 -2.41 -3.43 -27.07
CA GLU A 446 -2.70 -2.46 -26.00
C GLU A 446 -1.52 -1.50 -25.78
N THR A 447 -1.82 -0.24 -25.41
CA THR A 447 -0.78 0.69 -24.91
C THR A 447 -0.46 0.29 -23.47
N GLU A 448 0.51 -0.59 -23.30
CA GLU A 448 0.97 -1.03 -21.98
C GLU A 448 2.19 -0.23 -21.51
N GLU A 449 2.30 -0.06 -20.20
CA GLU A 449 3.48 0.51 -19.55
C GLU A 449 4.46 -0.61 -19.16
N TYR A 450 5.72 -0.47 -19.58
CA TYR A 450 6.76 -1.45 -19.35
C TYR A 450 7.90 -0.86 -18.53
N ASN A 451 8.49 -1.68 -17.66
CA ASN A 451 9.79 -1.35 -17.11
C ASN A 451 10.87 -1.59 -18.18
N SER A 452 11.48 -0.51 -18.63
CA SER A 452 12.50 -0.50 -19.70
C SER A 452 13.67 -1.47 -19.47
N TYR A 453 14.19 -1.55 -18.23
CA TYR A 453 15.33 -2.43 -17.90
C TYR A 453 14.97 -3.90 -18.00
N SER A 454 13.90 -4.32 -17.33
CA SER A 454 13.46 -5.71 -17.39
C SER A 454 12.98 -6.07 -18.79
N PHE A 455 12.36 -5.14 -19.52
CA PHE A 455 11.93 -5.39 -20.90
C PHE A 455 13.13 -5.59 -21.84
N ALA A 456 14.18 -4.77 -21.73
CA ALA A 456 15.45 -4.99 -22.43
C ALA A 456 16.04 -6.38 -22.12
N ARG A 457 16.14 -6.75 -20.83
CA ARG A 457 16.63 -8.07 -20.41
C ARG A 457 15.77 -9.23 -20.91
N ARG A 458 14.43 -9.08 -20.96
CA ARG A 458 13.52 -10.09 -21.55
C ARG A 458 13.83 -10.30 -23.03
N ILE A 459 13.97 -9.23 -23.81
CA ILE A 459 14.29 -9.31 -25.24
C ILE A 459 15.68 -9.94 -25.42
N SER A 460 16.66 -9.56 -24.60
CA SER A 460 17.99 -10.16 -24.61
C SER A 460 17.94 -11.68 -24.38
N ASN A 461 17.24 -12.13 -23.33
CA ASN A 461 17.09 -13.54 -23.01
C ASN A 461 16.36 -14.34 -24.11
N GLU A 462 15.36 -13.75 -24.77
CA GLU A 462 14.58 -14.42 -25.82
C GLU A 462 15.30 -14.46 -27.16
N SER A 463 16.07 -13.42 -27.50
CA SER A 463 16.76 -13.30 -28.78
C SER A 463 18.18 -13.86 -28.77
N GLY A 464 18.80 -14.00 -27.60
CA GLY A 464 20.22 -14.32 -27.44
C GLY A 464 21.16 -13.15 -27.81
N LEU A 465 20.61 -11.97 -28.14
CA LEU A 465 21.38 -10.76 -28.40
C LEU A 465 21.64 -10.01 -27.09
N ASP A 466 22.78 -9.34 -26.98
CA ASP A 466 23.09 -8.49 -25.83
C ASP A 466 22.33 -7.16 -25.90
N ILE A 467 21.07 -7.18 -25.46
CA ILE A 467 20.17 -6.02 -25.43
C ILE A 467 20.14 -5.48 -24.01
N ASN A 468 21.02 -4.53 -23.74
CA ASN A 468 21.02 -3.74 -22.51
C ASN A 468 20.05 -2.55 -22.61
N TYR A 469 19.86 -1.82 -21.50
CA TYR A 469 18.98 -0.65 -21.45
C TYR A 469 19.30 0.39 -22.55
N ALA A 470 20.58 0.72 -22.76
CA ALA A 470 20.96 1.73 -23.74
C ALA A 470 20.61 1.30 -25.16
N ARG A 471 20.99 0.08 -25.55
CA ARG A 471 20.69 -0.47 -26.87
C ARG A 471 19.18 -0.55 -27.11
N PHE A 472 18.42 -0.91 -26.09
CA PHE A 472 16.98 -0.93 -26.15
C PHE A 472 16.39 0.48 -26.37
N MET A 473 16.76 1.47 -25.56
CA MET A 473 16.26 2.84 -25.69
C MET A 473 16.64 3.48 -27.02
N LEU A 474 17.88 3.28 -27.49
CA LEU A 474 18.30 3.74 -28.82
C LEU A 474 17.51 3.05 -29.94
N SER A 475 17.18 1.77 -29.79
CA SER A 475 16.29 1.09 -30.73
C SER A 475 14.90 1.72 -30.75
N LEU A 476 14.36 2.15 -29.61
CA LEU A 476 13.10 2.90 -29.56
C LEU A 476 13.21 4.26 -30.25
N ASP A 477 14.32 5.00 -30.03
CA ASP A 477 14.59 6.27 -30.72
C ASP A 477 14.57 6.08 -32.25
N ILE A 478 15.28 5.06 -32.75
CA ILE A 478 15.31 4.72 -34.18
C ILE A 478 13.91 4.38 -34.70
N LEU A 479 13.17 3.52 -34.00
CA LEU A 479 11.82 3.11 -34.43
C LEU A 479 10.82 4.28 -34.40
N ASN A 480 10.98 5.20 -33.44
CA ASN A 480 10.17 6.40 -33.32
C ASN A 480 10.48 7.41 -34.43
N GLU A 481 11.76 7.65 -34.73
CA GLU A 481 12.19 8.50 -35.85
C GLU A 481 11.68 7.98 -37.21
N LEU A 482 11.54 6.65 -37.35
CA LEU A 482 11.00 6.00 -38.54
C LEU A 482 9.45 5.91 -38.53
N ASN A 483 8.78 6.55 -37.56
CA ASN A 483 7.32 6.54 -37.38
C ASN A 483 6.70 5.14 -37.27
N LEU A 484 7.47 4.14 -36.81
CA LEU A 484 6.95 2.79 -36.56
C LEU A 484 6.29 2.66 -35.19
N ILE A 485 6.73 3.49 -34.23
CA ILE A 485 6.18 3.57 -32.89
C ILE A 485 6.13 5.02 -32.42
N SER A 486 5.40 5.28 -31.35
CA SER A 486 5.63 6.42 -30.47
C SER A 486 5.87 5.91 -29.06
N TYR A 487 6.72 6.58 -28.29
CA TYR A 487 6.93 6.21 -26.89
C TYR A 487 7.15 7.43 -25.99
N SER A 488 6.83 7.28 -24.71
CA SER A 488 7.08 8.27 -23.66
C SER A 488 7.61 7.60 -22.39
N GLY A 489 8.26 8.39 -21.53
CA GLY A 489 8.87 7.90 -20.29
C GLY A 489 10.36 7.54 -20.45
N SER A 490 10.94 6.93 -19.41
CA SER A 490 12.35 6.52 -19.39
C SER A 490 12.55 5.19 -18.68
N ASP A 491 12.31 5.14 -17.37
CA ASP A 491 12.41 3.90 -16.58
C ASP A 491 11.16 3.05 -16.72
N GLN A 492 9.99 3.68 -16.60
CA GLN A 492 8.72 3.16 -17.07
C GLN A 492 8.38 3.82 -18.39
N ILE A 493 8.04 3.01 -19.40
CA ILE A 493 7.83 3.48 -20.77
C ILE A 493 6.47 3.03 -21.28
N LYS A 494 5.76 3.94 -21.95
CA LYS A 494 4.53 3.63 -22.70
C LYS A 494 4.88 3.59 -24.17
N ILE A 495 4.59 2.49 -24.85
CA ILE A 495 4.89 2.32 -26.27
C ILE A 495 3.57 2.15 -27.05
N THR A 496 3.39 2.95 -28.08
CA THR A 496 2.28 2.85 -29.03
C THR A 496 2.84 2.40 -30.37
N TYR A 497 2.36 1.27 -30.88
CA TYR A 497 2.74 0.77 -32.20
C TYR A 497 1.89 1.43 -33.28
N HIS A 498 2.53 1.97 -34.31
CA HIS A 498 1.84 2.46 -35.50
C HIS A 498 1.76 1.34 -36.51
N ASN A 499 0.55 0.98 -36.94
CA ASN A 499 0.33 -0.15 -37.84
C ASN A 499 0.82 0.20 -39.27
N SER A 500 2.14 0.14 -39.47
CA SER A 500 2.81 0.41 -40.74
C SER A 500 3.12 -0.90 -41.46
N PHE A 501 2.67 -1.01 -42.70
CA PHE A 501 2.97 -2.13 -43.61
C PHE A 501 4.14 -1.84 -44.55
N GLU A 502 4.74 -0.65 -44.46
CA GLU A 502 5.82 -0.23 -45.33
C GLU A 502 7.19 -0.61 -44.77
N LYS A 503 8.07 -1.07 -45.65
CA LYS A 503 9.46 -1.39 -45.30
C LYS A 503 10.23 -0.08 -45.13
N VAL A 504 10.75 0.16 -43.93
CA VAL A 504 11.58 1.34 -43.62
C VAL A 504 13.07 1.06 -43.81
N ASP A 505 13.84 2.09 -44.15
CA ASP A 505 15.31 2.04 -44.16
C ASP A 505 15.86 2.69 -42.87
N LEU A 506 16.68 1.94 -42.13
CA LEU A 506 17.29 2.44 -40.89
C LEU A 506 18.23 3.63 -41.13
N GLN A 507 18.78 3.80 -42.34
CA GLN A 507 19.61 4.96 -42.67
C GLN A 507 18.84 6.30 -42.59
N ASN A 508 17.51 6.26 -42.64
CA ASN A 508 16.68 7.45 -42.47
C ASN A 508 16.56 7.90 -41.00
N SER A 509 17.05 7.11 -40.05
CA SER A 509 17.12 7.51 -38.64
C SER A 509 18.40 8.30 -38.36
N ALA A 510 18.24 9.45 -37.71
CA ALA A 510 19.33 10.27 -37.22
C ALA A 510 20.12 9.52 -36.14
N THR A 511 19.42 8.87 -35.21
CA THR A 511 20.04 8.04 -34.16
C THR A 511 20.87 6.91 -34.77
N TRP A 512 20.32 6.16 -35.74
CA TRP A 512 21.07 5.10 -36.43
C TRP A 512 22.34 5.63 -37.10
N SER A 513 22.24 6.78 -37.77
CA SER A 513 23.37 7.42 -38.45
C SER A 513 24.46 7.87 -37.48
N ILE A 514 24.11 8.37 -36.29
CA ILE A 514 25.10 8.79 -35.27
C ILE A 514 25.80 7.57 -34.68
N VAL A 515 25.07 6.50 -34.37
CA VAL A 515 25.64 5.26 -33.80
C VAL A 515 26.65 4.58 -34.74
N HIS A 516 26.55 4.80 -36.06
CA HIS A 516 27.39 4.16 -37.08
C HIS A 516 28.35 5.13 -37.80
N LYS A 517 28.51 6.36 -37.30
CA LYS A 517 29.58 7.28 -37.72
C LYS A 517 30.87 6.96 -37.00
#